data_AF-A0A7W1BQ40-F1
#
_entry.id   AF-A0A7W1BQ40-F1
#
_cell.length_a   1.000
_cell.length_b   1.000
_cell.length_c   1.000
_cell.angle_alpha   90.00
_cell.angle_beta   90.00
_cell.angle_gamma   90.00
#
_symmetry.space_group_name_H-M   'P 1'
#
loop_
_entity.id
_entity.type
_entity.pdbx_description
1 polymer ?
#
loop_
_entity_poly.entity_id
_entity_poly.type
_entity_poly.pdbx_seq_one_letter_code
_entity_poly.pdbx_strand_id
1 'polypeptide(L)'
;MRRSALLLALALLLLLVACGSSHTTSVKANAADVRAALEDRLLARKLSYRWIVCMLTKRSFAGNPIFRCNVNFGEPHIVRYCATLEDGQFVTNREQPQMRCGRHAAS
;
A
#
# COMPACT_ATOMS: atom_id res chain seq x y z
N MET A 1 50.64 -7.52 -3.97
CA MET A 1 49.51 -6.60 -3.72
C MET A 1 48.30 -6.79 -4.65
N ARG A 2 48.39 -7.49 -5.79
CA ARG A 2 47.27 -7.67 -6.76
C ARG A 2 46.26 -8.79 -6.43
N ARG A 3 46.55 -9.71 -5.51
CA ARG A 3 45.67 -10.85 -5.17
C ARG A 3 44.56 -10.48 -4.16
N SER A 4 44.81 -9.49 -3.30
CA SER A 4 43.86 -9.07 -2.26
C SER A 4 42.66 -8.29 -2.81
N ALA A 5 42.81 -7.62 -3.96
CA ALA A 5 41.74 -6.85 -4.58
C ALA A 5 40.65 -7.74 -5.21
N LEU A 6 40.99 -8.94 -5.69
CA LEU A 6 40.02 -9.87 -6.26
C LEU A 6 39.07 -10.48 -5.22
N LEU A 7 39.54 -10.70 -4.00
CA LEU A 7 38.75 -11.31 -2.92
C LEU A 7 37.68 -10.35 -2.38
N LEU A 8 37.98 -9.05 -2.33
CA LEU A 8 37.04 -8.01 -1.92
C LEU A 8 35.88 -7.82 -2.91
N ALA A 9 36.15 -7.93 -4.21
CA ALA A 9 35.12 -7.81 -5.24
C ALA A 9 34.12 -8.98 -5.21
N LEU A 10 34.59 -10.20 -4.90
CA LEU A 10 33.74 -11.38 -4.85
C LEU A 10 32.81 -11.39 -3.63
N ALA A 11 33.27 -10.85 -2.49
CA ALA A 11 32.46 -10.71 -1.28
C ALA A 11 31.31 -9.70 -1.46
N LEU A 12 31.51 -8.63 -2.24
CA LEU A 12 30.45 -7.66 -2.53
C LEU A 12 29.37 -8.24 -3.45
N LEU A 13 29.71 -9.11 -4.41
CA LEU A 13 28.72 -9.74 -5.29
C LEU A 13 27.82 -10.74 -4.55
N LEU A 14 28.33 -11.43 -3.53
CA LEU A 14 27.56 -12.39 -2.74
C LEU A 14 26.52 -11.71 -1.82
N LEU A 15 26.77 -10.47 -1.40
CA LEU A 15 25.81 -9.69 -0.60
C LEU A 15 24.57 -9.21 -1.39
N LEU A 16 24.66 -9.13 -2.73
CA LEU A 16 23.56 -8.69 -3.60
C LEU A 16 22.54 -9.79 -3.90
N VAL A 17 22.86 -11.07 -3.64
CA VAL A 17 21.99 -12.22 -3.97
C VAL A 17 21.04 -12.58 -2.82
N ALA A 18 21.17 -11.95 -1.66
CA ALA A 18 20.33 -12.22 -0.49
C ALA A 18 19.01 -11.42 -0.46
N CYS A 19 18.55 -10.88 -1.59
CA CYS A 19 17.18 -10.36 -1.68
C CYS A 19 16.22 -11.55 -1.87
N GLY A 20 15.93 -12.21 -0.75
CA GLY A 20 15.01 -13.34 -0.69
C GLY A 20 13.67 -12.99 -1.33
N SER A 21 13.28 -13.79 -2.32
CA SER A 21 11.89 -13.87 -2.77
C SER A 21 11.05 -14.40 -1.61
N SER A 22 10.57 -13.49 -0.76
CA SER A 22 9.47 -13.77 0.15
C SER A 22 8.23 -14.02 -0.69
N HIS A 23 8.00 -15.28 -1.07
CA HIS A 23 6.70 -15.75 -1.51
C HIS A 23 5.73 -15.55 -0.33
N THR A 24 5.12 -14.38 -0.27
CA THR A 24 4.03 -14.10 0.64
C THR A 24 2.87 -14.94 0.11
N THR A 25 2.45 -15.94 0.87
CA THR A 25 1.10 -16.48 0.72
C THR A 25 0.17 -15.27 0.71
N SER A 26 -0.59 -15.10 -0.38
CA SER A 26 -1.46 -13.94 -0.59
C SER A 26 -2.58 -13.97 0.45
N VAL A 27 -2.26 -13.52 1.66
CA VAL A 27 -3.26 -13.17 2.65
C VAL A 27 -3.98 -11.98 2.06
N LYS A 28 -5.26 -12.16 1.73
CA LYS A 28 -6.08 -11.05 1.24
C LYS A 28 -5.99 -9.93 2.27
N ALA A 29 -5.54 -8.76 1.81
CA ALA A 29 -5.45 -7.57 2.64
C ALA A 29 -6.76 -7.35 3.41
N ASN A 30 -6.62 -6.92 4.67
CA ASN A 30 -7.75 -6.54 5.51
C ASN A 30 -7.82 -5.00 5.65
N ALA A 31 -8.88 -4.49 6.27
CA ALA A 31 -9.10 -3.05 6.39
C ALA A 31 -8.04 -2.33 7.26
N ALA A 32 -7.45 -3.03 8.23
CA ALA A 32 -6.38 -2.47 9.07
C ALA A 32 -5.09 -2.30 8.27
N ASP A 33 -4.73 -3.27 7.41
CA ASP A 33 -3.56 -3.18 6.54
C ASP A 33 -3.69 -1.98 5.58
N VAL A 34 -4.85 -1.82 4.96
CA VAL A 34 -5.13 -0.69 4.06
C VAL A 34 -5.13 0.64 4.80
N ARG A 35 -5.66 0.68 6.03
CA ARG A 35 -5.63 1.88 6.87
C ARG A 35 -4.18 2.28 7.19
N ALA A 36 -3.34 1.33 7.59
CA ALA A 36 -1.92 1.57 7.89
C ALA A 36 -1.17 2.10 6.66
N ALA A 37 -1.36 1.47 5.50
CA ALA A 37 -0.72 1.92 4.27
C ALA A 37 -1.17 3.33 3.83
N LEU A 38 -2.43 3.69 4.08
CA LEU A 38 -2.92 5.04 3.84
C LEU A 38 -2.30 6.04 4.83
N GLU A 39 -2.23 5.70 6.11
CA GLU A 39 -1.56 6.48 7.16
C GLU A 39 -0.10 6.76 6.80
N ASP A 40 0.67 5.74 6.44
CA ASP A 40 2.06 5.87 5.99
C ASP A 40 2.20 6.83 4.80
N ARG A 41 1.30 6.72 3.81
CA ARG A 41 1.30 7.62 2.65
C ARG A 41 1.03 9.08 3.05
N LEU A 42 0.09 9.33 3.96
CA LEU A 42 -0.23 10.68 4.41
C LEU A 42 0.94 11.29 5.18
N LEU A 43 1.56 10.51 6.07
CA LEU A 43 2.75 10.92 6.83
C LEU A 43 3.94 11.20 5.90
N ALA A 44 4.20 10.34 4.92
CA ALA A 44 5.26 10.55 3.92
C ALA A 44 5.05 11.84 3.10
N ARG A 45 3.79 12.23 2.88
CA ARG A 45 3.42 13.48 2.20
C ARG A 45 3.31 14.68 3.15
N LYS A 46 3.63 14.51 4.43
CA LYS A 46 3.52 15.55 5.47
C LYS A 46 2.11 16.14 5.59
N LEU A 47 1.10 15.29 5.38
CA LEU A 47 -0.30 15.68 5.52
C LEU A 47 -0.81 15.30 6.92
N SER A 48 -1.30 16.29 7.66
CA SER A 48 -1.96 16.05 8.95
C SER A 48 -3.40 15.60 8.73
N TYR A 49 -3.87 14.63 9.52
CA TYR A 49 -5.25 14.18 9.51
C TYR A 49 -5.74 13.96 10.95
N ARG A 50 -7.06 13.97 11.13
CA ARG A 50 -7.71 13.73 12.43
C ARG A 50 -8.07 12.26 12.63
N TRP A 51 -8.58 11.63 11.57
CA TRP A 51 -8.96 10.22 11.59
C TRP A 51 -9.01 9.62 10.19
N ILE A 52 -8.88 8.29 10.14
CA ILE A 52 -9.00 7.47 8.95
C ILE A 52 -9.95 6.30 9.27
N VAL A 53 -10.97 6.09 8.43
CA VAL A 53 -11.88 4.94 8.53
C VAL A 53 -11.91 4.23 7.21
N CYS A 54 -11.55 2.94 7.20
CA CYS A 54 -11.56 2.08 6.03
C CYS A 54 -12.57 0.93 6.20
N MET A 55 -13.32 0.63 5.16
CA MET A 55 -14.27 -0.48 5.13
C MET A 55 -14.12 -1.29 3.84
N LEU A 56 -14.19 -2.63 3.94
CA LEU A 56 -14.21 -3.51 2.79
C LEU A 56 -15.48 -3.25 1.97
N THR A 57 -15.35 -3.24 0.64
CA THR A 57 -16.48 -3.15 -0.28
C THR A 57 -16.77 -4.52 -0.92
N LYS A 58 -17.92 -4.64 -1.60
CA LYS A 58 -18.25 -5.82 -2.42
C LYS A 58 -17.57 -5.80 -3.81
N ARG A 59 -16.61 -4.90 -4.04
CA ARG A 59 -15.96 -4.68 -5.34
C ARG A 59 -14.50 -5.12 -5.27
N SER A 60 -13.96 -5.45 -6.43
CA SER A 60 -12.54 -5.72 -6.63
C SER A 60 -11.97 -4.89 -7.77
N PHE A 61 -10.65 -4.69 -7.75
CA PHE A 61 -9.87 -4.05 -8.80
C PHE A 61 -8.66 -4.93 -9.08
N ALA A 62 -8.45 -5.33 -10.34
CA ALA A 62 -7.40 -6.26 -10.74
C ALA A 62 -7.36 -7.56 -9.88
N GLY A 63 -8.53 -8.07 -9.48
CA GLY A 63 -8.65 -9.25 -8.62
C GLY A 63 -8.49 -8.98 -7.11
N ASN A 64 -8.03 -7.80 -6.71
CA ASN A 64 -7.82 -7.43 -5.32
C ASN A 64 -9.05 -6.75 -4.71
N PRO A 65 -9.35 -6.95 -3.41
CA PRO A 65 -10.47 -6.28 -2.75
C PRO A 65 -10.30 -4.77 -2.73
N ILE A 66 -11.39 -4.03 -3.02
CA ILE A 66 -11.42 -2.57 -2.85
C ILE A 66 -11.92 -2.24 -1.46
N PHE A 67 -11.23 -1.32 -0.79
CA PHE A 67 -11.62 -0.68 0.45
C PHE A 67 -12.02 0.76 0.18
N ARG A 68 -13.07 1.21 0.86
CA ARG A 68 -13.42 2.63 0.90
C ARG A 68 -12.84 3.23 2.16
N CYS A 69 -11.93 4.19 2.01
CA CYS A 69 -11.32 4.91 3.12
C CYS A 69 -11.77 6.37 3.11
N ASN A 70 -12.25 6.86 4.24
CA ASN A 70 -12.48 8.29 4.46
C ASN A 70 -11.37 8.82 5.35
N VAL A 71 -10.78 9.94 4.95
CA VAL A 71 -9.78 10.67 5.72
C VAL A 71 -10.32 12.05 6.03
N ASN A 72 -10.27 12.43 7.31
CA ASN A 72 -10.62 13.78 7.75
C ASN A 72 -9.36 14.62 7.92
N PHE A 73 -9.23 15.68 7.14
CA PHE A 73 -8.12 16.64 7.18
C PHE A 73 -8.45 17.90 8.01
N GLY A 74 -9.51 17.85 8.82
CA GLY A 74 -10.14 19.00 9.47
C GLY A 74 -11.45 19.37 8.77
N GLU A 75 -12.51 19.70 9.52
CA GLU A 75 -13.80 20.09 8.95
C GLU A 75 -13.66 21.35 8.07
N PRO A 76 -14.33 21.41 6.91
CA PRO A 76 -15.25 20.42 6.30
C PRO A 76 -14.57 19.38 5.38
N HIS A 77 -13.26 19.23 5.42
CA HIS A 77 -12.46 18.47 4.45
C HIS A 77 -12.37 16.98 4.78
N ILE A 78 -13.39 16.21 4.38
CA ILE A 78 -13.35 14.75 4.35
C ILE A 78 -13.11 14.27 2.92
N VAL A 79 -12.02 13.54 2.69
CA VAL A 79 -11.66 12.99 1.39
C VAL A 79 -11.91 11.49 1.38
N ARG A 80 -12.63 11.04 0.35
CA ARG A 80 -12.88 9.61 0.08
C ARG A 80 -11.84 9.07 -0.88
N TYR A 81 -11.21 7.96 -0.49
CA TYR A 81 -10.37 7.12 -1.32
C TYR A 81 -11.04 5.76 -1.54
N CYS A 82 -10.92 5.24 -2.75
CA CYS A 82 -11.05 3.81 -3.03
C CYS A 82 -9.64 3.29 -3.13
N ALA A 83 -9.31 2.27 -2.35
CA ALA A 83 -7.96 1.80 -2.20
C ALA A 83 -7.88 0.28 -2.24
N THR A 84 -6.73 -0.23 -2.64
CA THR A 84 -6.41 -1.66 -2.61
C THR A 84 -4.93 -1.84 -2.30
N LEU A 85 -4.56 -3.06 -1.94
CA LEU A 85 -3.16 -3.50 -1.87
C LEU A 85 -2.95 -4.52 -2.99
N GLU A 86 -2.17 -4.12 -3.99
CA GLU A 86 -1.81 -4.92 -5.16
C GLU A 86 -0.34 -5.33 -5.00
N ASP A 87 -0.07 -6.62 -4.79
CA ASP A 87 1.28 -7.14 -4.56
C ASP A 87 2.05 -6.38 -3.45
N GLY A 88 1.32 -6.02 -2.39
CA GLY A 88 1.85 -5.23 -1.26
C GLY A 88 1.94 -3.72 -1.51
N GLN A 89 1.70 -3.25 -2.74
CA GLN A 89 1.68 -1.85 -3.08
C GLN A 89 0.30 -1.22 -2.83
N PHE A 90 0.29 -0.11 -2.08
CA PHE A 90 -0.92 0.67 -1.86
C PHE A 90 -1.26 1.49 -3.10
N VAL A 91 -2.48 1.33 -3.61
CA VAL A 91 -2.98 2.05 -4.80
C VAL A 91 -4.34 2.63 -4.50
N THR A 92 -4.62 3.85 -4.98
CA THR A 92 -5.92 4.49 -4.81
C THR A 92 -6.54 4.93 -6.13
N ASN A 93 -7.80 5.32 -6.09
CA ASN A 93 -8.50 5.95 -7.20
C ASN A 93 -7.95 7.31 -7.64
N ARG A 94 -6.99 7.90 -6.89
CA ARG A 94 -6.25 9.09 -7.35
C ARG A 94 -5.26 8.74 -8.44
N GLU A 95 -4.62 7.58 -8.33
CA GLU A 95 -3.68 7.07 -9.33
C GLU A 95 -4.38 6.22 -10.39
N GLN A 96 -5.47 5.51 -10.02
CA GLN A 96 -6.25 4.65 -10.90
C GLN A 96 -7.72 5.09 -10.96
N PRO A 97 -8.09 6.10 -11.77
CA PRO A 97 -9.45 6.67 -11.79
C PRO A 97 -10.59 5.68 -12.11
N GLN A 98 -10.28 4.56 -12.77
CA GLN A 98 -11.21 3.48 -13.06
C GLN A 98 -11.57 2.65 -11.81
N MET A 99 -10.79 2.75 -10.72
CA MET A 99 -11.08 2.09 -9.45
C MET A 99 -12.25 2.81 -8.75
N ARG A 100 -13.39 2.13 -8.65
CA ARG A 100 -14.63 2.68 -8.07
C ARG A 100 -15.07 1.85 -6.87
N CYS A 101 -15.26 2.52 -5.73
CA CYS A 101 -15.82 1.94 -4.50
C CYS A 101 -17.26 1.44 -4.68
N GLY A 102 -17.94 1.85 -5.75
CA GLY A 102 -19.39 1.72 -5.89
C GLY A 102 -20.17 2.74 -5.06
N ARG A 103 -21.51 2.66 -5.15
CA ARG A 103 -22.41 3.36 -4.22
C ARG A 103 -22.50 2.51 -2.94
N HIS A 104 -22.71 3.18 -1.80
CA HIS A 104 -22.91 2.50 -0.53
C HIS A 104 -24.04 1.47 -0.66
N ALA A 105 -23.76 0.21 -0.39
CA ALA A 105 -24.82 -0.65 0.14
C ALA A 105 -24.95 -0.23 1.60
N ALA A 106 -26.05 0.46 1.94
CA ALA A 106 -26.55 0.41 3.30
C ALA A 106 -26.79 -1.07 3.62
N SER A 107 -26.36 -1.45 4.82
CA SER A 107 -26.52 -2.78 5.43
C SER A 107 -27.93 -3.31 5.28
#